data_AF-A0A3R7EFR5-F1
#
_entry.id   AF-A0A3R7EFR5-F1
#
_cell.length_a   1.000
_cell.length_b   1.000
_cell.length_c   1.000
_cell.angle_alpha   90.00
_cell.angle_beta   90.00
_cell.angle_gamma   90.00
#
_symmetry.space_group_name_H-M   'P 1'
#
loop_
_entity.id
_entity.type
_entity.pdbx_description
1 polymer ?
#
loop_
_entity_poly.entity_id
_entity_poly.type
_entity_poly.pdbx_seq_one_letter_code
_entity_poly.pdbx_strand_id
1 'polypeptide(L)'
;MRQHVRTLAMALMLAAVAVSTSIYDFTLKTANGEDYPLSNYDHTPVILVVNVASECGFTDVNYRALQVDVNGPNAHPLYTWLKSNVDDGRDVAWNFEKFFVVDGQPWKRIAHNVNLNSLEDEILYALAHETSYHDDDHDEL
;
A
#
# COMPACT_ATOMS: atom_id res chain seq x y z
N MET A 1 -44.23 13.79 42.44
CA MET A 1 -43.80 13.81 41.03
C MET A 1 -42.29 13.66 40.99
N ARG A 2 -41.80 12.82 40.06
CA ARG A 2 -40.45 12.23 39.97
C ARG A 2 -39.31 13.24 40.03
N GLN A 3 -38.28 12.96 40.82
CA GLN A 3 -36.95 13.55 40.67
C GLN A 3 -35.99 12.44 40.25
N HIS A 4 -35.41 12.63 39.08
CA HIS A 4 -34.66 11.64 38.33
C HIS A 4 -33.27 11.42 38.93
N VAL A 5 -32.96 10.19 39.30
CA VAL A 5 -31.59 9.73 39.56
C VAL A 5 -30.82 9.83 38.24
N ARG A 6 -29.91 10.79 38.13
CA ARG A 6 -29.00 10.92 36.99
C ARG A 6 -27.69 10.22 37.34
N THR A 7 -27.63 8.92 37.11
CA THR A 7 -26.36 8.17 37.12
C THR A 7 -25.60 8.54 35.86
N LEU A 8 -24.52 9.32 35.99
CA LEU A 8 -23.59 9.58 34.90
C LEU A 8 -22.62 8.39 34.83
N ALA A 9 -22.91 7.40 33.97
CA ALA A 9 -21.94 6.38 33.64
C ALA A 9 -20.94 6.99 32.66
N MET A 10 -19.75 7.32 33.15
CA MET A 10 -18.62 7.73 32.34
C MET A 10 -18.08 6.48 31.64
N ALA A 11 -18.57 6.21 30.43
CA ALA A 11 -18.08 5.14 29.59
C ALA A 11 -16.69 5.53 29.07
N LEU A 12 -15.65 4.93 29.62
CA LEU A 12 -14.31 4.94 29.03
C LEU A 12 -14.37 4.07 27.76
N MET A 13 -14.57 4.67 26.60
CA MET A 13 -14.38 3.96 25.33
C MET A 13 -12.91 3.61 25.19
N LEU A 14 -12.56 2.33 25.30
CA LEU A 14 -11.34 1.83 24.66
C LEU A 14 -11.57 1.92 23.15
N ALA A 15 -11.00 2.93 22.50
CA ALA A 15 -10.81 2.87 21.06
C ALA A 15 -9.75 1.79 20.80
N ALA A 16 -10.13 0.72 20.11
CA ALA A 16 -9.15 -0.20 19.55
C ALA A 16 -8.39 0.59 18.47
N VAL A 17 -7.13 0.93 18.74
CA VAL A 17 -6.24 1.42 17.68
C VAL A 17 -5.98 0.24 16.77
N ALA A 18 -6.70 0.18 15.66
CA ALA A 18 -6.37 -0.75 14.59
C ALA A 18 -5.00 -0.33 14.04
N VAL A 19 -3.99 -1.17 14.24
CA VAL A 19 -2.69 -0.98 13.57
C VAL A 19 -2.95 -1.21 12.08
N SER A 20 -3.03 -0.12 11.32
CA SER A 20 -3.15 -0.20 9.86
C SER A 20 -1.84 -0.75 9.31
N THR A 21 -1.90 -1.88 8.61
CA THR A 21 -0.75 -2.44 7.91
C THR A 21 -0.24 -1.43 6.88
N SER A 22 1.07 -1.26 6.79
CA SER A 22 1.73 -0.36 5.85
C SER A 22 2.63 -1.14 4.90
N ILE A 23 2.93 -0.58 3.73
CA ILE A 23 3.95 -1.14 2.83
C ILE A 23 5.31 -1.32 3.54
N TYR A 24 5.58 -0.48 4.55
CA TYR A 24 6.82 -0.50 5.32
C TYR A 24 6.95 -1.74 6.23
N ASP A 25 5.86 -2.48 6.47
CA ASP A 25 5.86 -3.72 7.24
C ASP A 25 6.39 -4.93 6.43
N PHE A 26 6.58 -4.78 5.11
CA PHE A 26 7.02 -5.86 4.24
C PHE A 26 8.52 -5.84 3.98
N THR A 27 9.09 -7.02 3.80
CA THR A 27 10.47 -7.23 3.35
C THR A 27 10.45 -8.00 2.03
N LEU A 28 11.27 -7.58 1.06
CA LEU A 28 11.43 -8.25 -0.23
C LEU A 28 12.82 -8.83 -0.36
N LYS A 29 12.99 -9.80 -1.26
CA LYS A 29 14.32 -10.21 -1.72
C LYS A 29 14.78 -9.27 -2.86
N THR A 30 15.99 -8.74 -2.78
CA THR A 30 16.62 -8.04 -3.91
C THR A 30 16.94 -9.03 -5.03
N ALA A 31 17.32 -8.52 -6.21
CA ALA A 31 17.83 -9.35 -7.31
C ALA A 31 19.14 -10.09 -6.99
N ASN A 32 19.77 -9.83 -5.84
CA ASN A 32 20.94 -10.59 -5.37
C ASN A 32 20.57 -11.61 -4.28
N GLY A 33 19.29 -11.71 -3.90
CA GLY A 33 18.78 -12.63 -2.89
C GLY A 33 18.88 -12.12 -1.45
N GLU A 34 19.24 -10.84 -1.26
CA GLU A 34 19.33 -10.20 0.06
C GLU A 34 17.96 -9.73 0.53
N ASP A 35 17.71 -9.77 1.83
CA ASP A 35 16.51 -9.17 2.41
C ASP A 35 16.61 -7.64 2.34
N TYR A 36 15.55 -7.02 1.86
CA TYR A 36 15.40 -5.58 1.74
C TYR A 36 14.09 -5.14 2.38
N PRO A 37 14.13 -4.58 3.60
CA PRO A 37 12.95 -4.08 4.26
C PRO A 37 12.44 -2.82 3.55
N LEU A 38 11.15 -2.77 3.23
CA LEU A 38 10.55 -1.62 2.56
C LEU A 38 10.44 -0.40 3.48
N SER A 39 10.60 -0.57 4.79
CA SER A 39 10.77 0.54 5.75
C SER A 39 11.92 1.49 5.40
N ASN A 40 12.87 1.05 4.57
CA ASN A 40 13.91 1.95 4.04
C ASN A 40 13.35 3.08 3.15
N TYR A 41 12.06 3.02 2.78
CA TYR A 41 11.35 4.05 2.02
C TYR A 41 10.30 4.79 2.87
N ASP A 42 10.36 4.72 4.20
CA ASP A 42 9.40 5.35 5.13
C ASP A 42 9.24 6.88 4.96
N HIS A 43 10.28 7.55 4.48
CA HIS A 43 10.33 8.98 4.15
C HIS A 43 9.90 9.29 2.71
N THR A 44 9.46 8.27 1.96
CA THR A 44 9.02 8.43 0.58
C THR A 44 7.49 8.49 0.55
N PRO A 45 6.90 9.67 0.28
CA PRO A 45 5.44 9.85 0.34
C PRO A 45 4.71 9.04 -0.73
N VAL A 46 5.36 8.83 -1.89
CA VAL A 46 4.78 8.15 -3.04
C VAL A 46 5.67 7.01 -3.52
N ILE A 47 5.13 5.80 -3.56
CA ILE A 47 5.79 4.61 -4.08
C ILE A 47 4.96 4.00 -5.21
N LEU A 48 5.61 3.72 -6.33
CA LEU A 48 5.02 2.98 -7.44
C LEU A 48 5.59 1.55 -7.49
N VAL A 49 4.76 0.57 -7.16
CA VAL A 49 5.13 -0.85 -7.30
C VAL A 49 4.71 -1.32 -8.69
N VAL A 50 5.65 -1.85 -9.47
CA VAL A 50 5.38 -2.33 -10.84
C VAL A 50 5.75 -3.80 -10.96
N ASN A 51 4.82 -4.65 -11.39
CA ASN A 51 5.16 -6.03 -11.68
C ASN A 51 5.85 -6.10 -13.05
N VAL A 52 7.02 -6.73 -13.10
CA VAL A 52 7.79 -6.93 -14.33
C VAL A 52 8.01 -8.43 -14.55
N ALA A 53 8.08 -8.84 -15.81
CA ALA A 53 8.51 -10.18 -16.18
C ALA A 53 9.49 -10.08 -17.36
N SER A 54 10.53 -10.89 -17.30
CA SER A 54 11.53 -11.02 -18.36
C SER A 54 11.35 -12.37 -19.03
N GLU A 55 10.98 -12.40 -20.30
CA GLU A 55 11.01 -13.63 -21.10
C GLU A 55 12.46 -13.86 -21.56
N CYS A 56 13.24 -14.65 -20.82
CA CYS A 56 14.60 -14.99 -21.21
C CYS A 56 14.78 -16.52 -21.23
N GLY A 57 15.27 -17.07 -22.34
CA GLY A 57 15.41 -18.52 -22.56
C GLY A 57 16.44 -19.25 -21.68
N PHE A 58 17.03 -18.58 -20.68
CA PHE A 58 18.04 -19.12 -19.75
C PHE A 58 17.71 -18.85 -18.26
N THR A 59 16.46 -18.50 -17.94
CA THR A 59 16.04 -17.99 -16.61
C THR A 59 16.00 -19.06 -15.49
N ASP A 60 16.19 -20.33 -15.82
CA ASP A 60 15.65 -21.43 -15.00
C ASP A 60 16.38 -21.79 -13.70
N VAL A 61 17.67 -21.48 -13.53
CA VAL A 61 18.43 -21.97 -12.35
C VAL A 61 18.87 -20.90 -11.36
N ASN A 62 19.10 -19.65 -11.79
CA ASN A 62 19.58 -18.59 -10.88
C ASN A 62 18.53 -17.49 -10.61
N TYR A 63 17.60 -17.24 -11.54
CA TYR A 63 16.64 -16.13 -11.42
C TYR A 63 15.33 -16.52 -10.72
N ARG A 64 14.90 -17.79 -10.76
CA ARG A 64 13.64 -18.24 -10.12
C ARG A 64 13.61 -17.99 -8.61
N ALA A 65 14.75 -18.08 -7.92
CA ALA A 65 14.82 -17.82 -6.48
C ALA A 65 14.57 -16.34 -6.11
N LEU A 66 14.65 -15.44 -7.08
CA LEU A 66 14.49 -14.00 -6.93
C LEU A 66 13.11 -13.51 -7.42
N GLN A 67 12.36 -14.39 -8.08
CA GLN A 67 11.02 -14.07 -8.55
C GLN A 67 10.03 -14.11 -7.39
N VAL A 68 9.17 -13.10 -7.37
CA VAL A 68 8.08 -13.00 -6.40
C VAL A 68 6.81 -13.46 -7.09
N ASP A 69 6.13 -14.45 -6.50
CA ASP A 69 4.80 -14.86 -6.97
C ASP A 69 3.82 -13.71 -6.75
N VAL A 70 3.19 -13.26 -7.84
CA VAL A 70 2.23 -12.13 -7.83
C VAL A 70 0.79 -12.60 -7.58
N ASN A 71 0.47 -13.82 -8.03
CA ASN A 71 -0.86 -14.42 -8.00
C ASN A 71 -0.84 -15.83 -7.42
N GLY A 72 -2.02 -16.37 -7.13
CA GLY A 72 -2.19 -17.72 -6.63
C GLY A 72 -1.88 -17.90 -5.14
N PRO A 73 -1.89 -19.14 -4.63
CA PRO A 73 -1.81 -19.44 -3.20
C PRO A 73 -0.44 -19.13 -2.58
N ASN A 74 0.61 -19.04 -3.41
CA ASN A 74 1.96 -18.70 -2.98
C ASN A 74 2.27 -17.21 -3.20
N ALA A 75 1.29 -16.40 -3.60
CA ALA A 75 1.49 -14.98 -3.83
C ALA A 75 2.10 -14.33 -2.60
N HIS A 76 3.11 -13.50 -2.83
CA HIS A 76 3.79 -12.81 -1.74
C HIS A 76 2.81 -11.95 -0.95
N PRO A 77 2.91 -11.90 0.40
CA PRO A 77 1.97 -11.15 1.23
C PRO A 77 1.78 -9.69 0.81
N LEU A 78 2.84 -9.04 0.34
CA LEU A 78 2.76 -7.69 -0.26
C LEU A 78 1.73 -7.62 -1.39
N TYR A 79 1.78 -8.53 -2.38
CA TYR A 79 0.84 -8.50 -3.51
C TYR A 79 -0.58 -8.87 -3.07
N THR A 80 -0.74 -9.79 -2.12
CA THR A 80 -2.05 -10.10 -1.54
C THR A 80 -2.65 -8.86 -0.86
N TRP A 81 -1.85 -8.14 -0.07
CA TRP A 81 -2.26 -6.92 0.60
C TRP A 81 -2.56 -5.78 -0.39
N LEU A 82 -1.68 -5.52 -1.36
CA LEU A 82 -1.90 -4.51 -2.40
C LEU A 82 -3.22 -4.77 -3.14
N LYS A 83 -3.40 -5.96 -3.71
CA LYS A 83 -4.61 -6.31 -4.49
C LYS A 83 -5.89 -6.19 -3.64
N SER A 84 -5.86 -6.61 -2.38
CA SER A 84 -7.03 -6.60 -1.50
C SER A 84 -7.48 -5.20 -1.13
N ASN A 85 -6.57 -4.22 -1.07
CA ASN A 85 -6.89 -2.86 -0.66
C ASN A 85 -7.34 -1.93 -1.79
N VAL A 86 -7.02 -2.25 -3.06
CA VAL A 86 -7.34 -1.35 -4.19
C VAL A 86 -8.21 -1.99 -5.27
N ASP A 87 -8.42 -3.31 -5.22
CA ASP A 87 -9.11 -4.01 -6.31
C ASP A 87 -9.73 -5.36 -5.89
N ASP A 88 -10.27 -5.44 -4.66
CA ASP A 88 -10.96 -6.60 -4.10
C ASP A 88 -10.18 -7.93 -4.22
N GLY A 89 -8.85 -7.86 -4.25
CA GLY A 89 -7.98 -9.04 -4.32
C GLY A 89 -7.86 -9.66 -5.71
N ARG A 90 -8.42 -9.05 -6.76
CA ARG A 90 -8.38 -9.60 -8.12
C ARG A 90 -6.95 -9.81 -8.60
N ASP A 91 -6.70 -10.91 -9.29
CA ASP A 91 -5.38 -11.25 -9.81
C ASP A 91 -4.80 -10.18 -10.75
N VAL A 92 -3.47 -10.10 -10.78
CA VAL A 92 -2.71 -9.34 -11.77
C VAL A 92 -2.88 -10.00 -13.12
N ALA A 93 -3.51 -9.28 -14.05
CA ALA A 93 -3.90 -9.80 -15.34
C ALA A 93 -2.73 -9.77 -16.34
N TRP A 94 -1.82 -8.80 -16.22
CA TRP A 94 -0.69 -8.67 -17.13
C TRP A 94 0.59 -8.10 -16.49
N ASN A 95 1.71 -8.22 -17.20
CA ASN A 95 2.95 -7.53 -16.85
C ASN A 95 2.77 -6.01 -16.98
N PHE A 96 3.51 -5.25 -16.17
CA PHE A 96 3.48 -3.78 -16.11
C PHE A 96 2.21 -3.16 -15.52
N GLU A 97 1.38 -3.93 -14.82
CA GLU A 97 0.43 -3.32 -13.90
C GLU A 97 1.16 -2.66 -12.73
N LYS A 98 0.52 -1.65 -12.15
CA LYS A 98 1.16 -0.78 -11.17
C LYS A 98 0.25 -0.58 -9.97
N PHE A 99 0.83 -0.53 -8.79
CA PHE A 99 0.15 -0.17 -7.56
C PHE A 99 0.76 1.12 -7.06
N PHE A 100 -0.10 2.12 -6.92
CA PHE A 100 0.24 3.42 -6.39
C PHE A 100 0.01 3.41 -4.89
N VAL A 101 1.04 3.77 -4.13
CA VAL A 101 1.05 3.76 -2.67
C VAL A 101 1.41 5.16 -2.19
N VAL A 102 0.59 5.69 -1.29
CA VAL A 102 0.71 7.03 -0.71
C VAL A 102 0.75 6.89 0.80
N ASP A 103 1.78 7.45 1.44
CA ASP A 103 2.01 7.36 2.89
C ASP A 103 1.96 5.93 3.44
N GLY A 104 2.58 5.04 2.68
CA GLY A 104 2.63 3.62 2.98
C GLY A 104 1.30 2.87 2.83
N GLN A 105 0.24 3.51 2.30
CA GLN A 105 -1.07 2.89 2.08
C GLN A 105 -1.40 2.73 0.59
N PRO A 106 -2.04 1.62 0.17
CA PRO A 106 -2.41 1.41 -1.23
C PRO A 106 -3.51 2.39 -1.64
N TRP A 107 -3.27 3.17 -2.67
CA TRP A 107 -4.22 4.18 -3.14
C TRP A 107 -4.96 3.73 -4.40
N LYS A 108 -4.23 3.18 -5.39
CA LYS A 108 -4.82 2.86 -6.70
C LYS A 108 -4.05 1.77 -7.42
N ARG A 109 -4.78 0.95 -8.18
CA ARG A 109 -4.21 0.05 -9.20
C ARG A 109 -4.34 0.65 -10.58
N ILE A 110 -3.26 0.58 -11.36
CA ILE A 110 -3.14 1.16 -12.69
C ILE A 110 -2.86 0.04 -13.69
N ALA A 111 -3.67 -0.02 -14.74
CA ALA A 111 -3.55 -1.03 -15.77
C ALA A 111 -2.25 -0.86 -16.58
N HIS A 112 -1.80 -1.95 -17.20
CA HIS A 112 -0.54 -1.99 -17.95
C HIS A 112 -0.46 -1.02 -19.13
N ASN A 113 -1.60 -0.67 -19.74
CA ASN A 113 -1.71 0.13 -20.95
C ASN A 113 -1.99 1.63 -20.70
N VAL A 114 -1.91 2.08 -19.45
CA VAL A 114 -2.09 3.50 -19.09
C VAL A 114 -0.86 4.32 -19.51
N ASN A 115 -1.10 5.50 -20.08
CA ASN A 115 -0.05 6.42 -20.52
C ASN A 115 0.74 6.98 -19.31
N LEU A 116 2.05 7.17 -19.47
CA LEU A 116 2.91 7.73 -18.42
C LEU A 116 2.57 9.18 -18.09
N ASN A 117 2.07 9.98 -19.04
CA ASN A 117 1.70 11.38 -18.75
C ASN A 117 0.56 11.45 -17.73
N SER A 118 -0.43 10.55 -17.83
CA SER A 118 -1.48 10.46 -16.82
C SER A 118 -0.99 9.98 -15.46
N LEU A 119 0.18 9.33 -15.39
CA LEU A 119 0.77 8.92 -14.11
C LEU A 119 1.39 10.12 -13.38
N GLU A 120 1.98 11.08 -14.11
CA GLU A 120 2.50 12.32 -13.53
C GLU A 120 1.39 13.12 -12.86
N ASP A 121 0.25 13.29 -13.54
CA ASP A 121 -0.92 13.98 -12.98
C ASP A 121 -1.42 13.30 -11.69
N GLU A 122 -1.42 11.96 -11.63
CA GLU A 122 -1.82 11.21 -10.44
C GLU A 122 -0.83 11.37 -9.29
N ILE A 123 0.49 11.42 -9.58
CA ILE A 123 1.53 11.70 -8.58
C ILE A 123 1.35 13.11 -8.01
N LEU A 124 1.20 14.10 -8.88
CA LEU A 124 1.01 15.49 -8.46
C LEU A 124 -0.28 15.65 -7.66
N TYR A 125 -1.35 14.97 -8.07
CA TYR A 125 -2.61 14.97 -7.34
C TYR A 125 -2.45 14.38 -5.94
N ALA A 126 -1.80 13.21 -5.81
CA ALA A 126 -1.57 12.56 -4.54
C ALA A 126 -0.75 13.43 -3.57
N LEU A 127 0.37 13.99 -4.05
CA LEU A 127 1.23 14.90 -3.25
C LEU A 127 0.49 16.19 -2.85
N ALA A 128 -0.36 16.74 -3.72
CA ALA A 128 -1.12 17.94 -3.41
C ALA A 128 -2.20 17.70 -2.34
N HIS A 129 -2.81 16.51 -2.33
CA HIS A 129 -3.88 16.17 -1.38
C HIS A 129 -3.36 15.61 -0.03
N GLU A 130 -2.06 15.39 0.12
CA GLU A 130 -1.41 15.12 1.41
C GLU A 130 -1.44 16.37 2.32
N THR A 131 -1.29 17.56 1.73
CA THR A 131 -1.16 18.83 2.46
C THR A 131 -2.45 19.39 3.06
N SER A 132 -3.62 18.84 2.73
CA SER A 132 -4.92 19.35 3.23
C SER A 132 -5.51 18.55 4.38
N TYR A 133 -4.86 17.48 4.84
CA TYR A 133 -5.30 16.70 6.01
C TYR A 133 -4.59 17.11 7.31
N HIS A 134 -3.57 17.98 7.25
CA HIS A 134 -2.74 18.33 8.40
C HIS A 134 -2.93 19.75 8.97
N ASP A 135 -3.85 20.55 8.42
CA ASP A 135 -4.02 21.97 8.80
C ASP A 135 -5.31 22.29 9.58
N ASP A 136 -6.18 21.32 9.90
CA ASP A 136 -7.47 21.61 10.57
C ASP A 136 -7.45 21.50 12.11
N ASP A 137 -6.32 21.19 12.76
CA ASP A 137 -6.24 20.98 14.23
C ASP A 137 -5.53 22.09 15.02
N HIS A 138 -5.26 23.25 14.41
CA HIS A 138 -4.73 24.40 15.13
C HIS A 138 -5.45 25.69 14.74
N ASP A 139 -6.62 25.93 15.34
CA ASP A 139 -7.03 27.25 15.82
C ASP A 139 -8.36 27.17 16.62
N GLU A 140 -8.28 26.70 17.87
CA GLU A 140 -9.18 27.17 18.93
C GLU A 140 -8.34 27.74 20.09
N LEU A 141 -8.19 29.06 20.11
CA LEU A 141 -7.90 29.86 21.31
C LEU A 141 -8.96 30.96 21.47
#